data_AF-A0A7K2LUD9-F1
#
_entry.id   AF-A0A7K2LUD9-F1
#
_cell.length_a   1.000
_cell.length_b   1.000
_cell.length_c   1.000
_cell.angle_alpha   90.00
_cell.angle_beta   90.00
_cell.angle_gamma   90.00
#
_symmetry.space_group_name_H-M   'P 1'
#
loop_
_entity.id
_entity.type
_entity.pdbx_description
1 polymer ?
#
loop_
_entity_poly.entity_id
_entity_poly.type
_entity_poly.pdbx_seq_one_letter_code
_entity_poly.pdbx_strand_id
1 'polypeptide(L)'
;ADRAIALSALLPADRPRPAAEIRNLLAYVLIRLGRREEALGQFGLIGPYATSFPWDRVSDDGLGLFLELRAEVRAACGTKPDDGPENGRGRRARARGH
;
A
#
# COMPACT_ATOMS: atom_id res chain seq x y z
N ALA A 1 7.46 10.93 -10.00
CA ALA A 1 6.85 10.75 -8.66
C ALA A 1 7.70 11.39 -7.57
N ASP A 2 9.02 11.36 -7.68
CA ASP A 2 9.98 11.73 -6.62
C ASP A 2 9.88 13.20 -6.17
N ARG A 3 9.64 14.14 -7.11
CA ARG A 3 9.37 15.55 -6.75
C ARG A 3 8.07 15.72 -5.93
N ALA A 4 7.03 14.94 -6.21
CA ALA A 4 5.77 15.00 -5.48
C ALA A 4 5.92 14.42 -4.07
N ILE A 5 6.77 13.40 -3.90
CA ILE A 5 7.12 12.83 -2.59
C ILE A 5 7.90 13.83 -1.75
N ALA A 6 8.92 14.48 -2.33
CA ALA A 6 9.68 15.52 -1.65
C ALA A 6 8.79 16.69 -1.20
N LEU A 7 7.85 17.13 -2.05
CA LEU A 7 6.85 18.14 -1.68
C LEU A 7 5.91 17.67 -0.58
N SER A 8 5.48 16.40 -0.61
CA SER A 8 4.63 15.82 0.45
C SER A 8 5.33 15.72 1.81
N ALA A 9 6.65 15.59 1.83
CA ALA A 9 7.45 15.54 3.06
C ALA A 9 7.63 16.91 3.71
N LEU A 10 7.71 17.99 2.92
CA LEU A 10 7.78 19.38 3.41
C LEU A 10 6.50 19.86 4.07
N LEU A 11 5.48 19.01 3.99
CA LEU A 11 4.14 19.36 4.31
C LEU A 11 3.91 18.95 5.82
N PRO A 12 3.69 19.85 6.83
CA PRO A 12 3.18 19.53 8.19
C PRO A 12 2.11 18.42 8.33
N ALA A 13 2.13 17.67 9.43
CA ALA A 13 1.14 16.61 9.69
C ALA A 13 -0.21 17.16 10.19
N ASP A 14 -0.19 18.30 10.87
CA ASP A 14 -1.29 18.84 11.69
C ASP A 14 -2.26 19.75 10.90
N ARG A 15 -2.91 19.25 9.84
CA ARG A 15 -3.20 20.11 8.68
C ARG A 15 -4.61 20.38 8.15
N PRO A 16 -4.80 21.58 7.56
CA PRO A 16 -6.01 21.95 6.81
C PRO A 16 -6.19 21.08 5.55
N ARG A 17 -7.47 20.86 5.20
CA ARG A 17 -8.00 19.98 4.14
C ARG A 17 -7.15 19.87 2.84
N PRO A 18 -6.64 20.96 2.22
CA PRO A 18 -5.97 20.88 0.92
C PRO A 18 -4.69 20.05 0.91
N ALA A 19 -3.97 20.02 2.03
CA ALA A 19 -2.73 19.23 2.12
C ALA A 19 -2.99 17.72 2.22
N ALA A 20 -4.17 17.32 2.72
CA ALA A 20 -4.55 15.92 2.83
C ALA A 20 -4.97 15.33 1.47
N GLU A 21 -5.63 16.11 0.61
CA GLU A 21 -6.02 15.69 -0.75
C GLU A 21 -4.79 15.42 -1.63
N ILE A 22 -3.73 16.23 -1.49
CA ILE A 22 -2.45 16.01 -2.19
C ILE A 22 -1.82 14.68 -1.77
N ARG A 23 -1.88 14.32 -0.48
CA ARG A 23 -1.36 13.05 0.04
C ARG A 23 -2.17 11.85 -0.44
N ASN A 24 -3.49 11.98 -0.44
CA ASN A 24 -4.39 10.95 -0.96
C ASN A 24 -4.14 10.70 -2.46
N LEU A 25 -4.00 11.76 -3.26
CA LEU A 25 -3.68 11.65 -4.68
C LEU A 25 -2.30 11.01 -4.91
N LEU A 26 -1.31 11.42 -4.12
CA LEU A 26 0.03 10.84 -4.21
C LEU A 26 0.02 9.34 -3.87
N ALA A 27 -0.69 8.93 -2.81
CA ALA A 27 -0.85 7.52 -2.46
C ALA A 27 -1.50 6.72 -3.62
N TYR A 28 -2.59 7.25 -4.21
CA TYR A 28 -3.25 6.63 -5.35
C TYR A 28 -2.32 6.47 -6.56
N VAL A 29 -1.56 7.51 -6.92
CA VAL A 29 -0.60 7.46 -8.03
C VAL A 29 0.54 6.48 -7.75
N LEU A 30 1.07 6.43 -6.53
CA LEU A 30 2.15 5.51 -6.16
C LEU A 30 1.72 4.05 -6.25
N ILE A 31 0.48 3.73 -5.87
CA ILE A 31 -0.12 2.40 -6.06
C ILE A 31 -0.15 2.04 -7.55
N ARG A 32 -0.65 2.95 -8.39
CA ARG A 32 -0.74 2.73 -9.85
C ARG A 32 0.63 2.56 -10.51
N LEU A 33 1.67 3.16 -9.93
CA LEU A 33 3.06 3.01 -10.36
C LEU A 33 3.77 1.78 -9.77
N GLY A 34 3.10 0.99 -8.92
CA GLY A 34 3.70 -0.17 -8.25
C GLY A 34 4.69 0.17 -7.14
N ARG A 35 4.83 1.45 -6.75
CA ARG A 35 5.73 1.93 -5.69
C ARG A 35 5.10 1.76 -4.31
N ARG A 36 4.88 0.50 -3.92
CA ARG A 36 4.07 0.11 -2.76
C ARG A 36 4.66 0.58 -1.42
N GLU A 37 5.97 0.52 -1.23
CA GLU A 37 6.62 0.97 0.02
C GLU A 37 6.44 2.47 0.27
N GLU A 38 6.55 3.28 -0.78
CA GLU A 38 6.36 4.72 -0.65
C GLU A 38 4.88 5.10 -0.50
N ALA A 39 3.98 4.33 -1.14
CA ALA A 39 2.55 4.46 -0.91
C ALA A 39 2.21 4.19 0.57
N LEU A 40 2.82 3.17 1.18
CA LEU A 40 2.63 2.85 2.61
C LEU A 40 3.06 4.02 3.52
N GLY A 41 4.19 4.67 3.18
CA GLY A 41 4.65 5.88 3.86
C GLY A 41 3.62 7.02 3.78
N GLN A 42 2.97 7.21 2.64
CA GLN A 42 1.90 8.21 2.50
C GLN A 42 0.63 7.83 3.28
N PHE A 43 0.25 6.55 3.30
CA PHE A 43 -0.91 6.08 4.06
C PHE A 43 -0.81 6.33 5.57
N GLY A 44 0.39 6.29 6.14
CA GLY A 44 0.61 6.65 7.55
C GLY A 44 0.45 8.14 7.85
N LEU A 45 0.54 9.00 6.83
CA LEU A 45 0.42 10.46 6.94
C LEU A 45 -0.98 10.98 6.60
N ILE A 46 -1.87 10.10 6.14
CA ILE A 46 -3.28 10.38 5.85
C ILE A 46 -4.07 10.15 7.15
N GLY A 47 -4.44 11.25 7.80
CA GLY A 47 -5.26 11.26 9.02
C GLY A 47 -6.78 11.18 8.71
N PRO A 48 -7.64 11.98 9.37
CA PRO A 48 -9.11 11.87 9.29
C PRO A 48 -9.73 12.17 7.91
N TYR A 49 -8.93 12.56 6.92
CA TYR A 49 -9.35 12.88 5.56
C TYR A 49 -9.18 11.71 4.58
N ALA A 50 -9.12 10.48 5.09
CA ALA A 50 -9.04 9.26 4.28
C ALA A 50 -10.22 9.10 3.29
N THR A 51 -11.33 9.81 3.53
CA THR A 51 -12.51 9.82 2.64
C THR A 51 -12.47 10.91 1.59
N SER A 52 -11.56 11.89 1.68
CA SER A 52 -11.45 12.97 0.70
C SER A 52 -10.87 12.48 -0.63
N PHE A 53 -10.92 13.35 -1.65
CA PHE A 53 -10.32 13.12 -2.97
C PHE A 53 -8.95 12.40 -2.90
N PRO A 54 -8.68 11.41 -3.77
CA PRO A 54 -9.51 10.99 -4.90
C PRO A 54 -10.58 9.95 -4.53
N TRP A 55 -10.55 9.35 -3.35
CA TRP A 55 -11.30 8.13 -3.02
C TRP A 55 -12.82 8.27 -3.20
N ASP A 56 -13.40 9.36 -2.72
CA ASP A 56 -14.80 9.77 -2.93
C ASP A 56 -15.22 9.90 -4.41
N ARG A 57 -14.26 10.10 -5.32
CA ARG A 57 -14.53 10.16 -6.77
C ARG A 57 -14.29 8.86 -7.51
N VAL A 58 -13.53 7.93 -6.92
CA VAL A 58 -13.22 6.64 -7.56
C VAL A 58 -14.17 5.54 -7.10
N SER A 59 -14.77 5.69 -5.92
CA SER A 59 -15.69 4.74 -5.32
C SER A 59 -16.78 5.47 -4.53
N ASP A 60 -18.00 4.92 -4.56
CA ASP A 60 -19.12 5.36 -3.72
C ASP A 60 -18.82 5.10 -2.22
N ASP A 61 -18.05 4.05 -1.92
CA ASP A 61 -17.44 3.80 -0.61
C ASP A 61 -15.94 4.12 -0.64
N GLY A 62 -15.62 5.41 -0.64
CA GLY A 62 -14.23 5.89 -0.65
C GLY A 62 -13.42 5.45 0.58
N LEU A 63 -14.08 5.28 1.74
CA LEU A 63 -13.41 4.78 2.95
C LEU A 63 -13.07 3.30 2.82
N GLY A 64 -13.99 2.48 2.33
CA GLY A 64 -13.75 1.06 2.07
C GLY A 64 -12.58 0.85 1.11
N LEU A 65 -12.59 1.56 -0.03
CA LEU A 65 -11.51 1.49 -1.02
C LEU A 65 -10.15 1.88 -0.42
N PHE A 66 -10.10 2.92 0.41
CA PHE A 66 -8.87 3.33 1.08
C PHE A 66 -8.32 2.22 2.00
N LEU A 67 -9.19 1.60 2.80
CA LEU A 67 -8.80 0.57 3.76
C LEU A 67 -8.34 -0.71 3.05
N GLU A 68 -9.03 -1.10 1.98
CA GLU A 68 -8.66 -2.24 1.13
C GLU A 68 -7.25 -2.04 0.55
N LEU A 69 -7.02 -0.92 -0.15
CA LEU A 69 -5.72 -0.63 -0.75
C LEU A 69 -4.60 -0.51 0.30
N ARG A 70 -4.90 0.03 1.49
CA ARG A 70 -3.92 0.08 2.58
C ARG A 70 -3.57 -1.31 3.08
N ALA A 71 -4.54 -2.21 3.16
CA ALA A 71 -4.32 -3.60 3.55
C ALA A 71 -3.51 -4.37 2.49
N GLU A 72 -3.84 -4.21 1.21
CA GLU A 72 -3.11 -4.81 0.10
C GLU A 72 -1.65 -4.33 0.04
N VAL A 73 -1.43 -3.01 0.15
CA VAL A 73 -0.08 -2.43 0.16
C VAL A 73 0.72 -2.92 1.37
N ARG A 74 0.09 -3.02 2.56
CA ARG A 74 0.75 -3.62 3.74
C ARG A 74 1.11 -5.07 3.52
N ALA A 75 0.21 -5.87 2.97
CA ALA A 75 0.47 -7.27 2.67
C ALA A 75 1.62 -7.40 1.67
N ALA A 76 1.62 -6.59 0.61
CA ALA A 76 2.64 -6.57 -0.42
C ALA A 76 4.02 -6.06 0.05
N CYS A 77 4.08 -5.19 1.06
CA CYS A 77 5.35 -4.77 1.69
C CYS A 77 5.81 -5.74 2.80
N GLY A 78 4.88 -6.43 3.47
CA GLY A 78 5.17 -7.45 4.47
C GLY A 78 5.63 -8.78 3.87
N THR A 79 5.15 -9.11 2.67
CA THR A 79 5.76 -10.12 1.81
C THR A 79 6.95 -9.50 1.09
N LYS A 80 8.14 -9.53 1.70
CA LYS A 80 9.36 -9.51 0.89
C LYS A 80 9.20 -10.62 -0.17
N PRO A 81 9.54 -10.39 -1.46
CA PRO A 81 9.80 -11.53 -2.33
C PRO A 81 10.91 -12.31 -1.64
N ASP A 82 10.59 -13.53 -1.23
CA ASP A 82 11.58 -14.50 -0.80
C ASP A 82 12.43 -14.81 -2.03
N ASP A 83 13.50 -14.04 -2.20
CA ASP A 83 14.63 -14.41 -3.02
C ASP A 83 15.40 -15.48 -2.23
N GLY A 84 14.94 -16.72 -2.36
CA GLY A 84 15.49 -17.90 -1.69
C GLY A 84 15.15 -19.20 -2.43
N PRO A 85 16.11 -19.89 -3.07
CA PRO A 85 15.85 -21.15 -3.74
C PRO A 85 16.02 -22.31 -2.75
N GLU A 86 14.99 -23.13 -2.50
CA GLU A 86 15.19 -24.45 -1.90
C GLU A 86 14.54 -25.56 -2.74
N ASN A 87 15.40 -26.08 -3.61
CA ASN A 87 15.36 -27.42 -4.13
C ASN A 87 15.07 -28.48 -3.05
N GLY A 88 14.18 -29.41 -3.38
CA GLY A 88 14.47 -30.84 -3.22
C GLY A 88 14.48 -31.42 -1.81
N ARG A 89 13.30 -31.72 -1.27
CA ARG A 89 13.08 -32.87 -0.36
C ARG A 89 11.72 -33.47 -0.72
N GLY A 90 11.61 -34.60 -1.42
CA GLY A 90 12.35 -35.83 -1.19
C GLY A 90 11.69 -36.64 -0.08
N ARG A 91 10.97 -37.71 -0.47
CA ARG A 91 10.60 -38.90 0.33
C ARG A 91 9.50 -38.73 1.39
N ARG A 92 8.35 -39.37 1.11
CA ARG A 92 8.05 -40.76 1.57
C ARG A 92 6.73 -41.27 0.97
N ALA A 93 6.84 -41.98 -0.16
CA ALA A 93 5.91 -43.06 -0.46
C ALA A 93 6.31 -44.26 0.42
N ARG A 94 5.44 -44.68 1.33
CA ARG A 94 5.51 -45.99 1.98
C ARG A 94 4.45 -46.87 1.31
N ALA A 95 4.91 -47.68 0.36
CA ALA A 95 4.14 -48.80 -0.18
C ALA A 95 4.24 -50.02 0.75
N ARG A 96 3.13 -50.78 0.83
CA ARG A 96 2.94 -52.25 1.05
C ARG A 96 3.90 -52.95 2.02
N GLY A 97 3.47 -53.67 3.05
CA GLY A 97 2.46 -54.74 3.04
C GLY A 97 3.21 -56.04 3.35
N HIS A 98 2.83 -56.74 4.42
CA HIS A 98 3.08 -58.17 4.59
C HIS A 98 2.07 -58.76 5.58
#